data_AF-A0A6G3MNG4-F1
#
_entry.id   AF-A0A6G3MNG4-F1
#
_cell.length_a   1.000
_cell.length_b   1.000
_cell.length_c   1.000
_cell.angle_alpha   90.00
_cell.angle_beta   90.00
_cell.angle_gamma   90.00
#
_symmetry.space_group_name_H-M   'P 1'
#
loop_
_entity.id
_entity.type
_entity.pdbx_description
1 polymer ?
#
loop_
_entity_poly.entity_id
_entity_poly.type
_entity_poly.pdbx_seq_one_letter_code
_entity_poly.pdbx_strand_id
1 'polypeptide(L)'
;DGSPCGLLNHLTQSCEIVCKNIKIDQYLDLIINCGIAPCIPGMNLSKYIGIQIDGKIMGYISVDTSEHLVKKLKALKVKLCDTVEIVFIPKTEISCMFSGIFIF
;
A
#
# COMPACT_ATOMS: atom_id res chain seq x y z
N ASP A 1 7.11 2.73 -37.55
CA ASP A 1 6.35 3.87 -37.02
C ASP A 1 5.23 4.29 -37.95
N GLY A 2 4.12 4.71 -37.34
CA GLY A 2 2.87 5.13 -37.97
C GLY A 2 1.92 5.64 -36.89
N SER A 3 0.65 5.86 -37.23
CA SER A 3 -0.35 6.48 -36.35
C SER A 3 -0.51 5.89 -34.94
N PRO A 4 -0.29 4.58 -34.65
CA PRO A 4 -0.44 4.07 -33.29
C PRO A 4 0.87 4.11 -32.46
N CYS A 5 1.92 4.80 -32.91
CA CYS A 5 3.16 4.93 -32.16
C CYS A 5 2.88 5.52 -30.76
N GLY A 6 3.35 4.85 -29.71
CA GLY A 6 3.11 5.22 -28.31
C GLY A 6 1.79 4.77 -27.71
N LEU A 7 0.80 4.38 -28.52
CA LEU A 7 -0.46 3.78 -28.05
C LEU A 7 -0.35 2.26 -27.94
N LEU A 8 0.22 1.62 -28.95
CA LEU A 8 0.49 0.18 -28.94
C LEU A 8 1.85 -0.07 -28.29
N ASN A 9 1.82 -0.66 -27.10
CA ASN A 9 2.99 -1.01 -26.32
C ASN A 9 3.03 -2.53 -26.08
N HIS A 10 4.22 -3.03 -25.74
CA HIS A 10 4.43 -4.41 -25.35
C HIS A 10 4.89 -4.48 -23.90
N LEU A 11 4.40 -5.49 -23.17
CA LEU A 11 4.96 -5.83 -21.88
C LEU A 11 6.36 -6.42 -22.06
N THR A 12 7.23 -6.23 -21.07
CA THR A 12 8.53 -6.91 -21.05
C THR A 12 8.33 -8.41 -20.86
N GLN A 13 9.29 -9.22 -21.31
CA GLN A 13 9.20 -10.69 -21.22
C GLN A 13 8.98 -11.20 -19.78
N SER A 14 9.52 -10.48 -18.78
CA SER A 14 9.42 -10.84 -17.36
C SER A 14 8.22 -10.20 -16.65
N CYS A 15 7.41 -9.41 -17.33
CA CYS A 15 6.23 -8.80 -16.73
C CYS A 15 5.11 -9.85 -16.65
N GLU A 16 4.58 -10.03 -15.44
CA GLU A 16 3.50 -10.96 -15.17
C GLU A 16 2.22 -10.20 -14.80
N ILE A 17 1.07 -10.75 -15.18
CA ILE A 17 -0.26 -10.23 -14.82
C ILE A 17 -0.83 -11.14 -13.73
N VAL A 18 -1.15 -10.57 -12.57
CA VAL A 18 -1.75 -11.30 -11.46
C VAL A 18 -3.23 -11.58 -11.77
N CYS A 19 -3.57 -12.84 -12.05
CA CYS A 19 -4.93 -13.26 -12.43
C CYS A 19 -5.68 -13.98 -11.30
N LYS A 20 -5.23 -13.87 -10.05
CA LYS A 20 -5.80 -14.58 -8.90
C LYS A 20 -6.01 -13.63 -7.73
N ASN A 21 -7.08 -13.84 -6.97
CA ASN A 21 -7.28 -13.15 -5.70
C ASN A 21 -6.30 -13.70 -4.67
N ILE A 22 -5.57 -12.81 -4.01
CA ILE A 22 -4.62 -13.16 -2.96
C ILE A 22 -5.35 -13.07 -1.61
N LYS A 23 -5.07 -14.01 -0.71
CA LYS A 23 -5.59 -13.95 0.66
C LYS A 23 -4.81 -12.91 1.47
N ILE A 24 -5.50 -11.90 1.96
CA ILE A 24 -4.92 -10.78 2.72
C ILE A 24 -5.05 -10.92 4.25
N ASP A 25 -5.63 -12.01 4.75
CA ASP A 25 -5.97 -12.20 6.17
C ASP A 25 -4.77 -11.95 7.10
N GLN A 26 -3.60 -12.50 6.75
CA GLN A 26 -2.39 -12.34 7.57
C GLN A 26 -1.84 -10.89 7.56
N TYR A 27 -2.08 -10.15 6.47
CA TYR A 27 -1.72 -8.73 6.41
C TYR A 27 -2.66 -7.92 7.29
N LEU A 28 -3.95 -8.24 7.29
CA LEU A 28 -4.94 -7.62 8.17
C LEU A 28 -4.57 -7.84 9.64
N ASP A 29 -4.27 -9.08 10.02
CA ASP A 29 -3.84 -9.43 11.38
C ASP A 29 -2.60 -8.63 11.80
N LEU A 30 -1.59 -8.55 10.92
CA LEU A 30 -0.37 -7.78 11.19
C LEU A 30 -0.65 -6.29 11.35
N ILE A 31 -1.51 -5.71 10.50
CA ILE A 31 -1.89 -4.31 10.56
C ILE A 31 -2.61 -4.01 11.88
N ILE A 32 -3.60 -4.83 12.24
CA ILE A 32 -4.36 -4.69 13.50
C ILE A 32 -3.42 -4.77 14.70
N ASN A 33 -2.53 -5.76 14.73
CA ASN A 33 -1.57 -5.97 15.81
C ASN A 33 -0.49 -4.86 15.92
N CYS A 34 -0.30 -4.05 14.88
CA CYS A 34 0.61 -2.90 14.92
C CYS A 34 -0.04 -1.61 15.42
N GLY A 35 -1.31 -1.65 15.84
CA GLY A 35 -1.98 -0.52 16.51
C GLY A 35 -2.52 0.50 15.54
N ILE A 36 -3.45 0.09 14.67
CA ILE A 36 -4.22 1.03 13.86
C ILE A 36 -5.27 1.78 14.67
N ALA A 37 -5.42 3.07 14.39
CA ALA A 37 -6.51 3.89 14.88
C ALA A 37 -7.71 3.81 13.91
N PRO A 38 -8.95 3.68 14.42
CA PRO A 38 -10.14 3.76 13.59
C PRO A 38 -10.34 5.18 13.06
N CYS A 39 -11.12 5.31 11.97
CA CYS A 39 -11.56 6.61 11.50
C CYS A 39 -12.57 7.20 12.48
N ILE A 40 -12.20 8.29 13.17
CA ILE A 40 -13.09 9.00 14.09
C ILE A 40 -13.25 10.47 13.67
N PRO A 41 -14.43 11.08 13.83
CA PRO A 41 -14.63 12.51 13.57
C PRO A 41 -13.66 13.37 14.39
N GLY A 42 -13.06 14.38 13.76
CA GLY A 42 -12.14 15.31 14.42
C GLY A 42 -10.71 14.79 14.63
N MET A 43 -10.36 13.61 14.10
CA MET A 43 -9.00 13.09 14.17
C MET A 43 -8.00 14.00 13.45
N ASN A 44 -6.88 14.29 14.11
CA ASN A 44 -5.84 15.13 13.54
C ASN A 44 -4.96 14.34 12.55
N LEU A 45 -5.33 14.38 11.27
CA LEU A 45 -4.62 13.71 10.17
C LEU A 45 -3.21 14.25 9.88
N SER A 46 -2.75 15.31 10.55
CA SER A 46 -1.35 15.76 10.40
C SER A 46 -0.35 14.75 10.95
N LYS A 47 -0.71 14.00 12.00
CA LYS A 47 0.15 13.00 12.66
C LYS A 47 -0.06 11.57 12.20
N TYR A 48 -1.02 11.35 11.30
CA TYR A 48 -1.43 10.03 10.86
C TYR A 48 -1.42 9.92 9.34
N ILE A 49 -1.28 8.69 8.86
CA ILE A 49 -1.49 8.34 7.46
C ILE A 49 -2.51 7.20 7.36
N GLY A 50 -3.27 7.18 6.27
CA GLY A 50 -4.25 6.13 6.01
C GLY A 50 -3.60 4.84 5.53
N ILE A 51 -4.22 3.71 5.87
CA ILE A 51 -3.89 2.39 5.34
C ILE A 51 -5.07 1.92 4.51
N GLN A 52 -4.81 1.53 3.27
CA GLN A 52 -5.81 1.01 2.35
C GLN A 52 -5.39 -0.36 1.81
N ILE A 53 -6.37 -1.25 1.65
CA ILE A 53 -6.21 -2.54 0.95
C ILE A 53 -7.28 -2.62 -0.12
N ASP A 54 -6.90 -2.77 -1.38
CA ASP A 54 -7.82 -2.83 -2.53
C ASP A 54 -8.86 -1.69 -2.53
N GLY A 55 -8.41 -0.47 -2.20
CA GLY A 55 -9.26 0.71 -2.11
C GLY A 55 -10.13 0.82 -0.85
N LYS A 56 -10.13 -0.19 0.04
CA LYS A 56 -10.83 -0.14 1.33
C LYS A 56 -9.95 0.49 2.40
N ILE A 57 -10.45 1.53 3.06
CA ILE A 57 -9.78 2.13 4.22
C ILE A 57 -9.84 1.16 5.39
N MET A 58 -8.68 0.76 5.88
CA MET A 58 -8.55 -0.13 7.04
C MET A 58 -8.42 0.65 8.36
N GLY A 59 -7.85 1.86 8.30
CA GLY A 59 -7.62 2.71 9.46
C GLY A 59 -6.44 3.63 9.23
N TYR A 60 -5.90 4.15 10.33
CA TYR A 60 -4.82 5.11 10.32
C TYR A 60 -3.69 4.68 11.24
N ILE A 61 -2.46 5.02 10.89
CA ILE A 61 -1.28 4.76 11.72
C ILE A 61 -0.49 6.05 11.91
N SER A 62 0.16 6.18 13.08
CA SER A 62 1.05 7.32 13.33
C SER A 62 2.18 7.34 12.30
N VAL A 63 2.52 8.53 11.80
CA VAL A 63 3.64 8.77 10.88
C VAL A 63 4.93 8.14 11.45
N ASP A 64 5.18 8.31 12.75
CA ASP A 64 6.39 7.82 13.43
C ASP A 64 6.55 6.30 13.39
N THR A 65 5.43 5.57 13.35
CA THR A 65 5.41 4.09 13.35
C THR A 65 5.15 3.49 11.97
N SER A 66 4.80 4.32 10.98
CA SER A 66 4.38 3.86 9.66
C SER A 66 5.46 3.07 8.93
N GLU A 67 6.71 3.54 8.95
CA GLU A 67 7.83 2.85 8.32
C GLU A 67 8.10 1.47 8.93
N HIS A 68 7.91 1.34 10.25
CA HIS A 68 8.07 0.06 10.94
C HIS A 68 7.02 -0.95 10.50
N LEU A 69 5.75 -0.51 10.38
CA LEU A 69 4.70 -1.34 9.81
C LEU A 69 5.04 -1.77 8.38
N VAL A 70 5.49 -0.84 7.52
CA VAL A 70 5.87 -1.15 6.13
C VAL A 70 7.01 -2.17 6.07
N LYS A 71 8.03 -2.06 6.93
CA LYS A 71 9.12 -3.05 7.04
C LYS A 71 8.58 -4.44 7.42
N LYS A 72 7.67 -4.52 8.39
CA LYS A 72 7.02 -5.79 8.77
C LYS A 72 6.18 -6.37 7.65
N LEU A 73 5.40 -5.54 6.95
CA LEU A 73 4.58 -5.98 5.80
C LEU A 73 5.46 -6.52 4.67
N LYS A 74 6.57 -5.85 4.34
CA LYS A 74 7.53 -6.33 3.35
C LYS A 74 8.21 -7.63 3.78
N ALA A 75 8.55 -7.79 5.06
CA ALA A 75 9.07 -9.05 5.58
C ALA A 75 8.04 -10.19 5.53
N LEU A 76 6.76 -9.88 5.76
CA LEU A 76 5.66 -10.83 5.62
C LEU A 76 5.44 -11.23 4.17
N LYS A 77 5.50 -10.27 3.24
CA LYS A 77 5.39 -10.49 1.79
C LYS A 77 6.34 -11.59 1.31
N VAL A 78 7.61 -11.51 1.69
CA VAL A 78 8.64 -12.49 1.31
C VAL A 78 8.29 -13.93 1.74
N LYS A 79 7.51 -14.10 2.82
CA LYS A 79 7.14 -15.41 3.35
C LYS A 79 5.83 -15.96 2.77
N LEU A 80 4.95 -15.11 2.27
CA LEU A 80 3.59 -15.50 1.89
C LEU A 80 3.36 -15.48 0.38
N CYS A 81 3.64 -14.34 -0.25
CA CYS A 81 3.24 -14.08 -1.62
C CYS A 81 4.03 -12.90 -2.17
N ASP A 82 4.77 -13.12 -3.25
CA ASP A 82 5.57 -12.12 -3.93
C ASP A 82 4.76 -11.17 -4.82
N THR A 83 3.50 -11.52 -5.12
CA THR A 83 2.62 -10.72 -5.98
C THR A 83 1.87 -9.59 -5.25
N VAL A 84 1.85 -9.57 -3.91
CA VAL A 84 1.24 -8.46 -3.15
C VAL A 84 2.07 -7.19 -3.29
N GLU A 85 1.46 -6.08 -3.66
CA GLU A 85 2.13 -4.78 -3.76
C GLU A 85 1.94 -3.98 -2.48
N ILE A 86 3.03 -3.39 -1.98
CA ILE A 86 3.01 -2.54 -0.78
C ILE A 86 3.65 -1.21 -1.14
N VAL A 87 2.81 -0.20 -1.33
CA VAL A 87 3.21 1.16 -1.67
C VAL A 87 3.13 2.02 -0.43
N PHE A 88 4.24 2.66 -0.08
CA PHE A 88 4.32 3.60 1.02
C PHE A 88 4.66 4.99 0.49
N ILE A 89 3.76 5.93 0.71
CA ILE A 89 3.96 7.34 0.42
C ILE A 89 4.15 8.06 1.76
N PRO A 90 5.40 8.41 2.13
CA PRO A 90 5.67 9.07 3.40
C PRO A 90 5.03 10.47 3.41
N LYS A 91 4.76 10.96 4.62
CA LYS A 91 4.34 12.34 4.80
C LYS A 91 5.57 13.24 4.77
N THR A 92 5.69 14.10 3.76
CA THR A 92 6.76 15.08 3.62
C THR A 92 6.19 16.50 3.64
N GLU A 93 7.04 17.51 3.87
CA GLU A 93 6.63 18.92 3.86
C GLU A 93 6.16 19.38 2.48
N ILE A 94 6.81 18.85 1.44
CA ILE A 94 6.46 19.10 0.04
C ILE A 94 6.20 17.72 -0.58
N SER A 95 4.95 17.45 -0.94
CA SER A 95 4.57 16.23 -1.65
C SER A 95 3.59 16.54 -2.77
N CYS A 96 3.84 15.96 -3.95
CA CYS A 96 2.88 15.94 -5.06
C CYS A 96 1.86 14.80 -4.92
N MET A 97 2.03 13.91 -3.93
CA MET A 97 1.21 12.72 -3.73
C MET A 97 0.62 12.67 -2.31
N PHE A 98 -0.59 12.14 -2.20
CA PHE A 98 -1.23 11.97 -0.90
C PHE A 98 -0.56 10.85 -0.09
N SER A 99 -0.14 11.16 1.14
CA SER A 99 0.57 10.21 2.01
C SER A 99 -0.32 9.05 2.46
N GLY A 100 0.23 7.84 2.50
CA GLY A 100 -0.53 6.64 2.85
C GLY A 100 0.27 5.35 2.67
N ILE A 101 -0.32 4.26 3.17
CA ILE A 101 0.10 2.88 2.87
C ILE A 101 -1.02 2.26 2.03
N PHE A 102 -0.67 1.83 0.82
CA PHE A 102 -1.60 1.21 -0.13
C PHE A 102 -1.13 -0.21 -0.41
N ILE A 103 -2.05 -1.17 -0.27
CA ILE A 103 -1.79 -2.58 -0.51
C ILE A 103 -2.75 -3.05 -1.61
N PHE A 104 -2.19 -3.75 -2.60
CA PHE A 104 -2.88 -4.33 -3.75
C PHE A 104 -2.47 -5.81 -3.91
#